data_AF-A0A8H3L3G3-F1
#
_entry.id   AF-A0A8H3L3G3-F1
#
_cell.length_a   1.000
_cell.length_b   1.000
_cell.length_c   1.000
_cell.angle_alpha   90.00
_cell.angle_beta   90.00
_cell.angle_gamma   90.00
#
_symmetry.space_group_name_H-M   'P 1'
#
loop_
_entity.id
_entity.type
_entity.pdbx_description
1 polymer ?
#
loop_
_entity_poly.entity_id
_entity_poly.type
_entity_poly.pdbx_seq_one_letter_code
_entity_poly.pdbx_strand_id
1 'polypeptide(L)'
;MPKVQRSSYSASEKLKILLYAKERRQRAAAWNFSIDHSMISRRKPQYSEAEASLKIWVIEFQKDGIAVTPKMVKIYMKEILIKEFAHIYLNSENFLASDRWFYGFLKRSGFSLRCKTKIGQKLPA
;
A
#
# COMPACT_ATOMS: atom_id res chain seq x y z
N MET A 1 -22.81 -0.08 -27.56
CA MET A 1 -21.94 0.81 -26.75
C MET A 1 -20.53 0.76 -27.31
N PRO A 2 -19.90 1.89 -27.70
CA PRO A 2 -18.52 1.89 -28.16
C PRO A 2 -17.57 1.47 -27.03
N LYS A 3 -16.53 0.71 -27.38
CA LYS A 3 -15.54 0.19 -26.43
C LYS A 3 -14.66 1.34 -25.93
N VAL A 4 -14.72 1.64 -24.63
CA VAL A 4 -13.87 2.69 -24.02
C VAL A 4 -12.40 2.29 -24.14
N GLN A 5 -11.62 3.07 -24.89
CA GLN A 5 -10.18 2.92 -25.01
C GLN A 5 -9.52 3.32 -23.68
N ARG A 6 -8.71 2.43 -23.09
CA ARG A 6 -7.96 2.75 -21.87
C ARG A 6 -6.73 3.58 -22.24
N SER A 7 -6.66 4.82 -21.77
CA SER A 7 -5.46 5.65 -21.86
C SER A 7 -4.38 5.12 -20.91
N SER A 8 -3.17 4.86 -21.43
CA SER A 8 -1.99 4.57 -20.60
C SER A 8 -1.34 5.90 -20.17
N TYR A 9 -1.16 6.08 -18.87
CA TYR A 9 -0.43 7.23 -18.32
C TYR A 9 0.96 6.78 -17.88
N SER A 10 1.97 7.59 -18.19
CA SER A 10 3.34 7.43 -17.71
C SER A 10 3.43 7.57 -16.19
N ALA A 11 4.51 7.06 -15.58
CA ALA A 11 4.70 7.18 -14.13
C ALA A 11 4.82 8.64 -13.68
N SER A 12 5.49 9.49 -14.47
CA SER A 12 5.68 10.92 -14.20
C SER A 12 4.36 11.69 -14.23
N GLU A 13 3.50 11.45 -15.22
CA GLU A 13 2.16 12.06 -15.27
C GLU A 13 1.33 11.67 -14.05
N LYS A 14 1.38 10.39 -13.66
CA LYS A 14 0.67 9.90 -12.46
C LYS A 14 1.12 10.61 -11.19
N LEU A 15 2.42 10.89 -11.06
CA LEU A 15 2.99 11.62 -9.93
C LEU A 15 2.55 13.09 -9.95
N LYS A 16 2.57 13.75 -11.11
CA LYS A 16 2.11 15.13 -11.28
C LYS A 16 0.65 15.31 -10.83
N ILE A 17 -0.23 14.40 -11.23
CA ILE A 17 -1.65 14.40 -10.83
C ILE A 17 -1.80 14.23 -9.31
N LEU A 18 -1.03 13.33 -8.69
CA LEU A 18 -1.08 13.08 -7.25
C LEU A 18 -0.58 14.27 -6.43
N LEU A 19 0.52 14.89 -6.87
CA LEU A 19 1.08 16.08 -6.22
C LEU A 19 0.07 17.23 -6.25
N TYR A 20 -0.53 17.49 -7.41
CA TYR A 20 -1.55 18.52 -7.56
C TYR A 20 -2.80 18.23 -6.70
N ALA A 21 -3.24 16.97 -6.66
CA ALA A 21 -4.38 16.58 -5.83
C ALA A 21 -4.11 16.74 -4.32
N LYS A 22 -2.85 16.58 -3.88
CA LYS A 22 -2.43 16.81 -2.50
C LYS A 22 -2.50 18.29 -2.12
N GLU A 23 -2.08 19.17 -3.04
CA GLU A 23 -2.06 20.63 -2.81
C GLU A 23 -3.47 21.26 -2.85
N ARG A 24 -4.31 20.87 -3.81
CA ARG A 24 -5.59 21.56 -4.06
C ARG A 24 -6.87 20.81 -3.73
N ARG A 25 -6.83 19.48 -3.53
CA ARG A 25 -7.96 18.50 -3.47
C ARG A 25 -8.23 17.74 -4.78
N GLN A 26 -8.86 16.57 -4.64
CA GLN A 26 -9.05 15.60 -5.73
C GLN A 26 -10.01 16.05 -6.84
N ARG A 27 -11.11 16.73 -6.51
CA ARG A 27 -12.06 17.24 -7.51
C ARG A 27 -11.41 18.29 -8.43
N ALA A 28 -10.58 19.17 -7.86
CA ALA A 28 -9.83 20.15 -8.65
C ALA A 28 -8.84 19.44 -9.61
N ALA A 29 -8.16 18.39 -9.17
CA ALA A 29 -7.28 17.61 -10.03
C ALA A 29 -8.03 16.90 -11.16
N ALA A 30 -9.21 16.36 -10.90
CA ALA A 30 -10.05 15.73 -11.91
C ALA A 30 -10.41 16.70 -13.05
N TRP A 31 -10.81 17.93 -12.71
CA TRP A 31 -11.08 18.98 -13.69
C TRP A 31 -9.83 19.41 -14.44
N ASN A 32 -8.73 19.67 -13.74
CA ASN A 32 -7.49 20.20 -14.35
C ASN A 32 -6.80 19.22 -15.30
N PHE A 33 -6.86 17.92 -15.01
CA PHE A 33 -6.25 16.89 -15.86
C PHE A 33 -7.25 16.17 -16.77
N SER A 34 -8.54 16.53 -16.71
CA SER A 34 -9.63 15.85 -17.42
C SER A 34 -9.67 14.33 -17.15
N ILE A 35 -9.49 13.96 -15.88
CA ILE A 35 -9.46 12.55 -15.43
C ILE A 35 -10.61 12.32 -14.47
N ASP A 36 -11.22 11.14 -14.51
CA ASP A 36 -12.19 10.76 -13.49
C ASP A 36 -11.54 10.68 -12.10
N HIS A 37 -12.17 11.32 -11.11
CA HIS A 37 -11.67 11.40 -9.73
C HIS A 37 -11.44 10.01 -9.09
N SER A 38 -12.16 8.97 -9.53
CA SER A 38 -11.94 7.61 -9.03
C SER A 38 -10.55 7.08 -9.41
N MET A 39 -9.92 7.57 -10.48
CA MET A 39 -8.54 7.21 -10.82
C MET A 39 -7.52 7.74 -9.81
N ILE A 40 -7.83 8.85 -9.15
CA ILE A 40 -7.01 9.42 -8.07
C ILE A 40 -7.30 8.66 -6.77
N SER A 41 -8.58 8.38 -6.50
CA SER A 41 -9.02 7.64 -5.31
C SER A 41 -8.49 6.20 -5.27
N ARG A 42 -8.57 5.46 -6.38
CA ARG A 42 -8.07 4.07 -6.49
C ARG A 42 -6.57 3.91 -6.25
N ARG A 43 -5.79 5.00 -6.32
CA ARG A 43 -4.35 4.97 -6.04
C ARG A 43 -4.04 5.10 -4.55
N LYS A 44 -4.97 5.62 -3.76
CA LYS A 44 -4.81 5.69 -2.31
C LYS A 44 -5.11 4.33 -1.69
N PRO A 45 -4.35 3.92 -0.66
CA PRO A 45 -4.77 2.80 0.17
C PRO A 45 -6.11 3.10 0.81
N GLN A 46 -6.93 2.05 0.95
CA GLN A 46 -8.22 2.15 1.63
C GLN A 46 -8.07 2.51 3.12
N TYR A 47 -7.01 2.01 3.75
CA TYR A 47 -6.70 2.21 5.16
C TYR A 47 -5.37 2.96 5.30
N SER A 48 -5.32 4.22 4.83
CA SER A 48 -4.07 4.99 4.76
C SER A 48 -3.40 5.19 6.10
N GLU A 49 -4.17 5.52 7.12
CA GLU A 49 -3.71 5.85 8.45
C GLU A 49 -3.20 4.58 9.16
N ALA A 50 -3.97 3.49 9.09
CA ALA A 50 -3.56 2.20 9.63
C ALA A 50 -2.31 1.62 8.92
N GLU A 51 -2.20 1.77 7.58
CA GLU A 51 -0.99 1.36 6.85
C GLU A 51 0.24 2.18 7.25
N ALA A 52 0.08 3.44 7.66
CA ALA A 52 1.18 4.26 8.16
C ALA A 52 1.68 3.75 9.52
N SER A 53 0.77 3.46 10.46
CA SER A 53 1.13 2.85 11.76
C SER A 53 1.79 1.48 11.56
N LEU A 54 1.24 0.64 10.68
CA LEU A 54 1.81 -0.66 10.33
C LEU A 54 3.23 -0.52 9.77
N LYS A 55 3.48 0.48 8.93
CA LYS A 55 4.81 0.72 8.37
C LYS A 55 5.82 1.08 9.46
N ILE A 56 5.44 1.92 10.41
CA ILE A 56 6.32 2.31 11.53
C ILE A 56 6.69 1.06 12.34
N TRP A 57 5.70 0.26 12.72
CA TRP A 57 5.91 -0.99 13.45
C TRP A 57 6.85 -1.96 12.73
N VAL A 58 6.69 -2.15 11.41
CA VAL A 58 7.62 -3.00 10.63
C VAL A 58 9.06 -2.46 10.66
N ILE A 59 9.25 -1.14 10.60
CA ILE A 59 10.59 -0.52 10.65
C ILE A 59 11.23 -0.71 12.02
N GLU A 60 10.47 -0.59 13.10
CA GLU A 60 10.97 -0.81 14.47
C GLU A 60 11.52 -2.22 14.63
N PHE A 61 10.74 -3.25 14.27
CA PHE A 61 11.19 -4.63 14.33
C PHE A 61 12.41 -4.91 13.45
N GLN A 62 12.52 -4.25 12.29
CA GLN A 62 13.70 -4.37 11.44
C GLN A 62 14.94 -3.72 12.06
N LYS A 63 14.80 -2.60 12.77
CA LYS A 63 15.91 -1.98 13.52
C LYS A 63 16.41 -2.88 14.65
N ASP A 64 15.50 -3.62 15.27
CA ASP A 64 15.81 -4.60 16.32
C ASP A 64 16.39 -5.92 15.75
N GLY A 65 16.53 -6.03 14.43
CA GLY A 65 17.04 -7.24 13.76
C GLY A 65 16.05 -8.40 13.73
N ILE A 66 14.79 -8.17 14.07
CA ILE A 66 13.75 -9.20 14.11
C ILE A 66 13.12 -9.36 12.73
N ALA A 67 13.12 -10.59 12.23
CA ALA A 67 12.50 -10.90 10.94
C ALA A 67 10.96 -10.85 11.05
N VAL A 68 10.34 -9.87 10.38
CA VAL A 68 8.88 -9.76 10.30
C VAL A 68 8.34 -10.63 9.16
N THR A 69 7.52 -11.62 9.48
CA THR A 69 6.90 -12.49 8.48
C THR A 69 5.62 -11.89 7.90
N PRO A 70 5.20 -12.26 6.67
CA PRO A 70 3.94 -11.80 6.07
C PRO A 70 2.72 -12.05 6.96
N LYS A 71 2.69 -13.18 7.68
CA LYS A 71 1.60 -13.52 8.60
C LYS A 71 1.52 -12.53 9.77
N MET A 72 2.66 -12.16 10.34
CA MET A 72 2.70 -11.17 11.45
C MET A 72 2.15 -9.82 11.02
N VAL A 73 2.54 -9.33 9.84
CA VAL A 73 2.01 -8.07 9.28
C VAL A 73 0.48 -8.14 9.12
N LYS A 74 -0.04 -9.26 8.62
CA LYS A 74 -1.49 -9.45 8.43
C LYS A 74 -2.27 -9.51 9.75
N ILE A 75 -1.73 -10.19 10.76
CA ILE A 75 -2.35 -10.29 12.09
C ILE A 75 -2.35 -8.91 12.75
N TYR A 76 -1.19 -8.25 12.77
CA TYR A 76 -1.05 -6.94 13.40
C TYR A 76 -1.94 -5.88 12.74
N MET A 77 -2.08 -5.91 11.41
CA MET A 77 -3.03 -5.03 10.70
C MET A 77 -4.48 -5.25 11.16
N LYS A 78 -4.92 -6.51 11.33
CA LYS A 78 -6.27 -6.80 11.84
C LYS A 78 -6.46 -6.26 13.26
N GLU A 79 -5.45 -6.43 14.12
CA GLU A 79 -5.51 -5.92 15.48
C GLU A 79 -5.60 -4.40 15.54
N ILE A 80 -4.75 -3.68 14.78
CA ILE A 80 -4.79 -2.22 14.69
C ILE A 80 -6.18 -1.75 14.24
N LEU A 81 -6.73 -2.39 13.20
CA LEU A 81 -8.01 -2.01 12.62
C LEU A 81 -9.18 -2.15 13.62
N ILE A 82 -9.14 -3.18 14.47
CA ILE A 82 -10.17 -3.43 15.48
C ILE A 82 -9.97 -2.56 16.73
N LYS A 83 -8.72 -2.40 17.20
CA LYS A 83 -8.44 -1.71 18.48
C LYS A 83 -8.40 -0.20 18.33
N GLU A 84 -7.63 0.31 17.37
CA GLU A 84 -7.33 1.74 17.27
C GLU A 84 -8.24 2.43 16.25
N PHE A 85 -8.50 1.78 15.11
CA PHE A 85 -9.16 2.44 13.97
C PHE A 85 -10.62 2.05 13.76
N ALA A 86 -11.24 1.33 14.70
CA ALA A 86 -12.65 0.93 14.59
C ALA A 86 -13.61 2.12 14.44
N HIS A 87 -13.29 3.26 15.07
CA HIS A 87 -14.10 4.48 14.98
C HIS A 87 -13.97 5.20 13.62
N ILE A 88 -12.85 5.01 12.90
CA ILE A 88 -12.60 5.66 11.60
C ILE A 88 -13.15 4.81 10.45
N TYR A 89 -12.99 3.49 10.54
CA TYR A 89 -13.39 2.57 9.49
C TYR A 89 -14.48 1.62 9.99
N LEU A 90 -15.73 1.93 9.66
CA LEU A 90 -16.90 1.10 10.03
C LEU A 90 -16.82 -0.34 9.49
N ASN A 91 -16.08 -0.55 8.39
CA ASN A 91 -15.89 -1.87 7.77
C ASN A 91 -14.52 -2.50 8.13
N SER A 92 -13.91 -2.11 9.25
CA SER A 92 -12.62 -2.64 9.71
C SER A 92 -12.68 -4.15 10.02
N GLU A 93 -13.79 -4.62 10.58
CA GLU A 93 -13.98 -6.01 10.98
C GLU A 93 -13.98 -7.00 9.80
N ASN A 94 -14.45 -6.55 8.64
CA ASN A 94 -14.50 -7.35 7.41
C ASN A 94 -13.15 -7.41 6.66
N PHE A 95 -12.07 -6.91 7.27
CA PHE A 95 -10.77 -6.89 6.63
C PHE A 95 -10.15 -8.30 6.51
N LEU A 96 -10.09 -8.80 5.27
CA LEU A 96 -9.63 -10.16 4.97
C LEU A 96 -8.10 -10.35 5.05
N ALA A 97 -7.31 -9.28 5.03
CA ALA A 97 -5.84 -9.34 4.91
C ALA A 97 -5.36 -10.17 3.69
N SER A 98 -6.01 -9.97 2.53
CA SER A 98 -5.70 -10.70 1.29
C SER A 98 -4.24 -10.53 0.84
N ASP A 99 -3.71 -11.49 0.08
CA ASP A 99 -2.36 -11.37 -0.51
C ASP A 99 -2.25 -10.15 -1.43
N ARG A 100 -3.29 -9.86 -2.20
CA ARG A 100 -3.33 -8.67 -3.07
C ARG A 100 -3.17 -7.38 -2.27
N TRP A 101 -3.84 -7.28 -1.12
CA TRP A 101 -3.64 -6.15 -0.21
C TRP A 101 -2.21 -6.12 0.32
N PHE A 102 -1.69 -7.25 0.80
CA PHE A 102 -0.35 -7.35 1.39
C PHE A 102 0.76 -6.93 0.41
N TYR A 103 0.77 -7.48 -0.82
CA TYR A 103 1.71 -7.06 -1.86
C TYR A 103 1.53 -5.59 -2.25
N GLY A 104 0.29 -5.10 -2.25
CA GLY A 104 -0.02 -3.68 -2.44
C GLY A 104 0.59 -2.80 -1.35
N PHE A 105 0.46 -3.22 -0.08
CA PHE A 105 1.06 -2.55 1.07
C PHE A 105 2.58 -2.51 0.94
N LEU A 106 3.24 -3.65 0.66
CA LEU A 106 4.70 -3.69 0.46
C LEU A 106 5.14 -2.71 -0.63
N LYS A 107 4.46 -2.72 -1.78
CA LYS A 107 4.77 -1.82 -2.91
C LYS A 107 4.59 -0.35 -2.56
N ARG A 108 3.55 0.02 -1.79
CA ARG A 108 3.29 1.40 -1.37
C ARG A 108 4.26 1.88 -0.30
N SER A 109 4.65 1.00 0.61
CA SER A 109 5.54 1.31 1.75
C SER A 109 7.02 1.28 1.39
N GLY A 110 7.38 0.63 0.28
CA GLY A 110 8.77 0.48 -0.20
C GLY A 110 9.45 -0.80 0.31
N PHE A 111 8.70 -1.76 0.84
CA PHE A 111 9.23 -3.03 1.31
C PHE A 111 9.31 -4.08 0.20
N SER A 112 10.18 -5.07 0.40
CA SER A 112 10.31 -6.26 -0.44
C SER A 112 10.35 -7.51 0.43
N LEU A 113 9.96 -8.65 -0.16
CA LEU A 113 10.14 -9.94 0.50
C LEU A 113 11.58 -10.41 0.28
N ARG A 114 12.25 -10.78 1.37
CA ARG A 114 13.55 -11.43 1.28
C ARG A 114 13.34 -12.92 0.94
N CYS A 115 13.81 -13.35 -0.22
CA CYS A 115 13.92 -14.77 -0.52
C CYS A 115 15.14 -15.36 0.20
N LYS A 116 15.00 -16.53 0.83
CA LYS A 116 16.17 -17.27 1.35
C LYS A 116 17.00 -17.75 0.16
N THR A 117 18.20 -17.21 -0.01
CA THR A 117 19.16 -17.74 -0.97
C THR A 117 19.74 -19.04 -0.39
N LYS A 118 19.45 -20.17 -1.03
CA LYS A 118 20.08 -21.47 -0.73
C LYS A 118 21.48 -21.53 -1.37
N ILE A 119 22.26 -20.46 -1.22
CA ILE A 119 23.65 -20.44 -1.68
C ILE A 119 24.47 -20.97 -0.51
N GLY A 120 24.67 -22.29 -0.48
CA GLY A 120 25.75 -22.87 0.30
C GLY A 120 27.08 -22.57 -0.40
N GLN A 121 28.09 -22.14 0.34
CA GLN A 121 29.46 -22.16 -0.17
C GLN A 121 29.81 -23.62 -0.52
N LYS A 122 30.31 -23.84 -1.73
CA LYS A 122 30.95 -25.11 -2.08
C LYS A 122 32.30 -25.11 -1.35
N LEU A 123 32.48 -26.01 -0.39
CA LEU A 123 33.77 -26.16 0.29
C LEU A 123 34.82 -26.65 -0.74
N PRO A 124 36.07 -26.13 -0.70
CA PRO A 124 37.15 -26.67 -1.52
C PRO A 124 37.42 -28.13 -1.13
N ALA A 125 37.78 -28.95 -2.14
CA ALA A 125 38.15 -30.35 -1.97
C ALA A 125 39.54 -30.52 -1.34
#